data_AF-A0A3D9B3W8-F1
#
_entry.id   AF-A0A3D9B3W8-F1
#
_cell.length_a   1.000
_cell.length_b   1.000
_cell.length_c   1.000
_cell.angle_alpha   90.00
_cell.angle_beta   90.00
_cell.angle_gamma   90.00
#
_symmetry.space_group_name_H-M   'P 1'
#
loop_
_entity.id
_entity.type
_entity.pdbx_description
1 polymer ?
#
loop_
_entity_poly.entity_id
_entity_poly.type
_entity_poly.pdbx_seq_one_letter_code
_entity_poly.pdbx_strand_id
1 'polypeptide(L)'
;MDRKLKRFLIKSFAVLAVIHLAYFMYGYIKFEGLKGIYMYTEFYRFKFYDDVSISHVFVSGLFLFFFVIFLLRNHSKKRNELSKTMGIGAILLLVSFFSLTFFISYSFGLNAKLRTELPEKDLNKDKTLLNVLQPFLYNYTSYSSESLFNPKNVLYPKPYPVVEVRDTVYYEPGDHNDYFSTESRYYSIDTLTMLSANHEKLNNKAKSVLDILGLDAEELGKRIISKKEIGDSTEIIFQGVEVHPEYDDKMCIFLENKYLFFPLHDIPERDQQYQNAVKRYNLLYKYSQDSLLSSFQKLDILFKKYNIESQMVPKELTKDVFYYRDHRNEPLNAIRNTYERGQLKEKFTTLDRLFYKPNYLHPSIVGFFISAVLGVWLILFLLYLIWNFRSRKRSPDHSEKSEQI
;
A
#
# COMPACT_ATOMS: atom_id res chain seq x y z
N MET A 1 24.28 36.15 10.99
CA MET A 1 24.36 35.64 12.38
C MET A 1 25.81 35.53 12.82
N ASP A 2 26.08 35.83 14.08
CA ASP A 2 27.42 35.72 14.71
C ASP A 2 27.92 34.26 14.70
N ARG A 3 29.24 34.05 14.56
CA ARG A 3 29.90 32.73 14.53
C ARG A 3 29.60 31.91 15.80
N LYS A 4 29.51 32.58 16.96
CA LYS A 4 29.17 31.92 18.23
C LYS A 4 27.74 31.34 18.22
N LEU A 5 26.77 32.11 17.70
CA LEU A 5 25.37 31.68 17.59
C LEU A 5 25.23 30.51 16.60
N LYS A 6 25.91 30.56 15.44
CA LYS A 6 25.92 29.44 14.49
C LYS A 6 26.43 28.14 15.14
N ARG A 7 27.53 28.22 15.89
CA ARG A 7 28.12 27.06 16.57
C ARG A 7 27.22 26.50 17.66
N PHE A 8 26.52 27.36 18.40
CA PHE A 8 25.50 26.95 19.37
C PHE A 8 24.38 26.16 18.69
N LEU A 9 23.82 26.68 17.59
CA LEU A 9 22.73 26.00 16.88
C LEU A 9 23.15 24.65 16.31
N ILE A 10 24.35 24.55 15.71
CA ILE A 10 24.88 23.27 15.23
C ILE A 10 24.93 22.24 16.37
N LYS A 11 25.39 22.64 17.57
CA LYS A 11 25.40 21.76 18.74
C LYS A 11 23.99 21.36 19.16
N SER A 12 23.05 22.29 19.18
CA SER A 12 21.65 22.02 19.54
C SER A 12 21.00 21.04 18.57
N PHE A 13 21.22 21.20 17.26
CA PHE A 13 20.74 20.25 16.25
C PHE A 13 21.43 18.88 16.36
N ALA A 14 22.71 18.83 16.71
CA ALA A 14 23.40 17.56 16.97
C ALA A 14 22.80 16.82 18.17
N VAL A 15 22.47 17.53 19.26
CA VAL A 15 21.78 16.94 20.42
C VAL A 15 20.39 16.42 20.02
N LEU A 16 19.61 17.21 19.27
CA LEU A 16 18.31 16.76 18.74
C LEU A 16 18.47 15.49 17.89
N ALA A 17 19.44 15.46 16.97
CA ALA A 17 19.70 14.31 16.12
C ALA A 17 20.01 13.04 16.94
N VAL A 18 20.79 13.16 18.03
CA VAL A 18 21.05 12.05 18.94
C VAL A 18 19.78 11.58 19.64
N ILE A 19 18.91 12.49 20.08
CA ILE A 19 17.61 12.15 20.68
C ILE A 19 16.74 11.38 19.67
N HIS A 20 16.59 11.91 18.45
CA HIS A 20 15.86 11.24 17.37
C HIS A 20 16.41 9.84 17.08
N LEU A 21 17.74 9.70 17.02
CA LEU A 21 18.40 8.42 16.79
C LEU A 21 18.14 7.44 17.94
N ALA A 22 18.20 7.89 19.20
CA ALA A 22 17.91 7.05 20.35
C ALA A 22 16.47 6.51 20.33
N TYR A 23 15.49 7.38 20.01
CA TYR A 23 14.09 6.96 19.86
C TYR A 23 13.88 6.03 18.66
N PHE A 24 14.57 6.28 17.55
CA PHE A 24 14.59 5.36 16.41
C PHE A 24 15.11 3.99 16.80
N MET A 25 16.26 3.91 17.45
CA MET A 25 16.84 2.64 17.92
C MET A 25 15.93 1.95 18.94
N TYR A 26 15.32 2.72 19.85
CA TYR A 26 14.35 2.19 20.81
C TYR A 26 13.15 1.54 20.09
N GLY A 27 12.56 2.23 19.10
CA GLY A 27 11.48 1.67 18.27
C GLY A 27 11.92 0.43 17.50
N TYR A 28 13.10 0.46 16.89
CA TYR A 28 13.66 -0.66 16.16
C TYR A 28 13.81 -1.92 17.03
N ILE A 29 14.27 -1.76 18.27
CA ILE A 29 14.47 -2.87 19.22
C ILE A 29 13.15 -3.34 19.85
N LYS A 30 12.18 -2.44 20.05
CA LYS A 30 10.88 -2.75 20.67
C LYS A 30 9.87 -3.42 19.75
N PHE A 31 10.17 -3.58 18.47
CA PHE A 31 9.31 -4.31 17.56
C PHE A 31 9.15 -5.77 18.00
N GLU A 32 7.90 -6.19 18.30
CA GLU A 32 7.58 -7.53 18.82
C GLU A 32 7.40 -8.59 17.71
N GLY A 33 7.73 -8.25 16.46
CA GLY A 33 7.60 -9.13 15.30
C GLY A 33 6.22 -9.09 14.63
N LEU A 34 6.09 -9.82 13.51
CA LEU A 34 4.87 -9.84 12.68
C LEU A 34 3.61 -10.30 13.43
N LYS A 35 3.77 -11.19 14.43
CA LYS A 35 2.66 -11.72 15.22
C LYS A 35 1.94 -10.61 15.99
N GLY A 36 2.66 -9.61 16.50
CA GLY A 36 2.10 -8.49 17.27
C GLY A 36 1.50 -7.35 16.43
N ILE A 37 1.52 -7.45 15.10
CA ILE A 37 1.00 -6.38 14.22
C ILE A 37 -0.52 -6.44 14.17
N TYR A 38 -1.19 -5.35 14.51
CA TYR A 38 -2.63 -5.18 14.40
C TYR A 38 -2.93 -3.75 13.97
N MET A 39 -4.21 -3.39 13.78
CA MET A 39 -4.57 -2.02 13.42
C MET A 39 -3.98 -0.96 14.39
N TYR A 40 -3.84 -1.31 15.67
CA TYR A 40 -3.21 -0.46 16.69
C TYR A 40 -1.69 -0.31 16.57
N THR A 41 -1.04 -1.01 15.64
CA THR A 41 0.39 -0.84 15.30
C THR A 41 0.61 0.35 14.37
N GLU A 42 -0.40 0.75 13.57
CA GLU A 42 -0.39 2.01 12.82
C GLU A 42 -0.50 3.21 13.76
N PHE A 43 -1.29 3.05 14.81
CA PHE A 43 -1.63 4.16 15.67
C PHE A 43 -0.60 4.33 16.76
N TYR A 44 -0.25 5.60 16.97
CA TYR A 44 0.18 6.07 18.27
C TYR A 44 -0.75 5.44 19.30
N ARG A 45 -0.25 4.46 20.07
CA ARG A 45 -0.98 3.82 21.15
C ARG A 45 -1.65 4.95 21.93
N PHE A 46 -2.98 4.97 21.99
CA PHE A 46 -3.70 5.73 23.02
C PHE A 46 -3.18 5.36 24.43
N LYS A 47 -2.54 4.20 24.56
CA LYS A 47 -1.81 3.72 25.75
C LYS A 47 -0.38 4.29 25.95
N PHE A 48 0.17 5.06 25.00
CA PHE A 48 1.45 5.78 25.13
C PHE A 48 1.26 7.22 25.67
N TYR A 49 0.01 7.63 25.94
CA TYR A 49 -0.30 8.89 26.61
C TYR A 49 0.02 8.90 28.10
N ASP A 50 0.33 7.76 28.73
CA ASP A 50 0.70 7.73 30.15
C ASP A 50 2.23 7.68 30.39
N ASP A 51 2.97 6.75 29.78
CA ASP A 51 4.38 6.55 30.17
C ASP A 51 5.40 7.35 29.34
N VAL A 52 5.13 7.55 28.04
CA VAL A 52 6.05 8.27 27.13
C VAL A 52 5.64 9.72 26.95
N SER A 53 4.40 10.11 27.28
CA SER A 53 4.00 11.52 27.32
C SER A 53 4.80 12.31 28.36
N ILE A 54 5.05 11.73 29.53
CA ILE A 54 5.85 12.35 30.60
C ILE A 54 7.30 12.48 30.14
N SER A 55 7.87 11.42 29.59
CA SER A 55 9.23 11.43 29.03
C SER A 55 9.34 12.41 27.85
N HIS A 56 8.29 12.55 27.04
CA HIS A 56 8.24 13.48 25.91
C HIS A 56 8.21 14.92 26.39
N VAL A 57 7.29 15.26 27.30
CA VAL A 57 7.20 16.58 27.94
C VAL A 57 8.51 16.92 28.65
N PHE A 58 9.13 15.96 29.33
CA PHE A 58 10.38 16.18 30.05
C PHE A 58 11.56 16.38 29.10
N VAL A 59 11.76 15.50 28.11
CA VAL A 59 12.90 15.61 27.16
C VAL A 59 12.74 16.83 26.26
N SER A 60 11.59 17.04 25.64
CA SER A 60 11.32 18.22 24.80
C SER A 60 11.36 19.50 25.63
N GLY A 61 10.69 19.50 26.78
CA GLY A 61 10.59 20.68 27.66
C GLY A 61 11.94 21.08 28.23
N LEU A 62 12.72 20.13 28.75
CA LEU A 62 14.03 20.38 29.33
C LEU A 62 15.02 20.85 28.26
N PHE A 63 15.04 20.21 27.08
CA PHE A 63 15.86 20.67 25.97
C PHE A 63 15.51 22.09 25.53
N LEU A 64 14.21 22.37 25.29
CA LEU A 64 13.76 23.70 24.88
C LEU A 64 14.04 24.76 25.95
N PHE A 65 13.86 24.42 27.23
CA PHE A 65 14.17 25.29 28.36
C PHE A 65 15.64 25.71 28.37
N PHE A 66 16.56 24.75 28.32
CA PHE A 66 17.99 25.08 28.27
C PHE A 66 18.36 25.81 26.98
N PHE A 67 17.82 25.38 25.84
CA PHE A 67 18.04 26.04 24.55
C PHE A 67 17.68 27.53 24.62
N VAL A 68 16.51 27.85 25.18
CA VAL A 68 16.03 29.22 25.32
C VAL A 68 16.91 29.99 26.31
N ILE A 69 17.25 29.43 27.47
CA ILE A 69 18.15 30.11 28.43
C ILE A 69 19.48 30.48 27.77
N PHE A 70 20.11 29.56 27.05
CA PHE A 70 21.38 29.82 26.37
C PHE A 70 21.23 30.86 25.26
N LEU A 71 20.13 30.81 24.50
CA LEU A 71 19.80 31.79 23.47
C LEU A 71 19.63 33.19 24.07
N LEU A 72 18.84 33.33 25.13
CA LEU A 72 18.55 34.60 25.81
C LEU A 72 19.80 35.19 26.47
N ARG A 73 20.58 34.38 27.20
CA ARG A 73 21.74 34.85 27.97
C ARG A 73 22.88 35.32 27.06
N ASN A 74 23.14 34.60 25.97
CA ASN A 74 24.36 34.76 25.18
C ASN A 74 24.14 35.46 23.83
N HIS A 75 22.90 35.51 23.33
CA HIS A 75 22.63 35.94 21.96
C HIS A 75 21.51 36.98 21.81
N SER A 76 20.95 37.51 22.91
CA SER A 76 19.94 38.59 22.86
C SER A 76 20.50 40.02 22.90
N LYS A 77 21.80 40.21 23.16
CA LYS A 77 22.36 41.50 23.59
C LYS A 77 22.68 42.51 22.47
N LYS A 78 22.48 42.15 21.19
CA LYS A 78 22.83 43.03 20.06
C LYS A 78 21.56 43.61 19.42
N ARG A 79 21.63 44.85 18.94
CA ARG A 79 20.57 45.50 18.14
C ARG A 79 20.39 44.71 16.83
N ASN A 80 19.50 43.73 16.88
CA ASN A 80 19.24 42.85 15.74
C ASN A 80 18.24 43.55 14.80
N GLU A 81 18.63 43.70 13.54
CA GLU A 81 17.71 44.06 12.44
C GLU A 81 16.51 43.11 12.40
N LEU A 82 15.41 43.58 11.82
CA LEU A 82 14.15 42.84 11.71
C LEU A 82 14.37 41.49 10.99
N SER A 83 15.18 41.48 9.93
CA SER A 83 15.59 40.25 9.21
C SER A 83 16.28 39.23 10.13
N LYS A 84 17.22 39.68 10.98
CA LYS A 84 17.92 38.80 11.93
C LYS A 84 16.98 38.27 13.03
N THR A 85 15.98 39.05 13.41
CA THR A 85 14.95 38.67 14.39
C THR A 85 14.01 37.61 13.81
N MET A 86 13.55 37.79 12.57
CA MET A 86 12.74 36.79 11.86
C MET A 86 13.52 35.49 11.62
N GLY A 87 14.81 35.57 11.27
CA GLY A 87 15.66 34.38 11.14
C GLY A 87 15.76 33.56 12.44
N ILE A 88 15.85 34.22 13.59
CA ILE A 88 15.81 33.54 14.91
C ILE A 88 14.44 32.93 15.18
N GLY A 89 13.35 33.61 14.78
CA GLY A 89 11.99 33.06 14.85
C GLY A 89 11.82 31.79 14.02
N ALA A 90 12.34 31.77 12.80
CA ALA A 90 12.31 30.57 11.94
C ALA A 90 13.13 29.41 12.55
N ILE A 91 14.30 29.70 13.13
CA ILE A 91 15.11 28.70 13.83
C ILE A 91 14.38 28.16 15.06
N LEU A 92 13.71 29.02 15.84
CA LEU A 92 12.89 28.60 16.97
C LEU A 92 11.75 27.68 16.53
N LEU A 93 11.14 27.94 15.36
CA LEU A 93 10.10 27.08 14.81
C LEU A 93 10.65 25.70 14.49
N LEU A 94 11.78 25.63 13.78
CA LEU A 94 12.45 24.37 13.46
C LEU A 94 12.83 23.60 14.72
N VAL A 95 13.46 24.25 15.70
CA VAL A 95 13.86 23.62 16.95
C VAL A 95 12.64 23.13 17.73
N SER A 96 11.55 23.89 17.77
CA SER A 96 10.29 23.47 18.40
C SER A 96 9.70 22.25 17.71
N PHE A 97 9.65 22.27 16.37
CA PHE A 97 9.17 21.15 15.57
C PHE A 97 9.98 19.88 15.80
N PHE A 98 11.33 19.94 15.70
CA PHE A 98 12.18 18.77 15.94
C PHE A 98 12.08 18.27 17.38
N SER A 99 12.03 19.18 18.35
CA SER A 99 11.87 18.80 19.77
C SER A 99 10.55 18.08 20.02
N LEU A 100 9.49 18.39 19.27
CA LEU A 100 8.18 17.76 19.42
C LEU A 100 7.97 16.56 18.50
N THR A 101 8.82 16.32 17.50
CA THR A 101 8.64 15.22 16.53
C THR A 101 9.47 13.98 16.79
N PHE A 102 10.34 13.93 17.81
CA PHE A 102 11.19 12.74 18.01
C PHE A 102 10.41 11.45 18.27
N PHE A 103 9.16 11.52 18.69
CA PHE A 103 8.32 10.32 18.77
C PHE A 103 8.06 9.69 17.39
N ILE A 104 8.04 10.49 16.32
CA ILE A 104 7.90 9.99 14.95
C ILE A 104 9.09 9.09 14.62
N SER A 105 10.27 9.39 15.18
CA SER A 105 11.46 8.54 15.03
C SER A 105 11.27 7.16 15.64
N TYR A 106 10.51 7.01 16.73
CA TYR A 106 10.15 5.69 17.26
C TYR A 106 9.34 4.87 16.25
N SER A 107 8.32 5.49 15.64
CA SER A 107 7.51 4.84 14.58
C SER A 107 8.34 4.52 13.33
N PHE A 108 9.30 5.38 12.96
CA PHE A 108 10.26 5.08 11.90
C PHE A 108 11.13 3.86 12.26
N GLY A 109 11.57 3.74 13.51
CA GLY A 109 12.31 2.58 13.99
C GLY A 109 11.52 1.28 13.84
N LEU A 110 10.25 1.29 14.28
CA LEU A 110 9.35 0.14 14.12
C LEU A 110 9.15 -0.23 12.64
N ASN A 111 8.88 0.75 11.77
CA ASN A 111 8.67 0.50 10.34
C ASN A 111 9.96 0.00 9.66
N ALA A 112 11.12 0.55 10.03
CA ALA A 112 12.42 0.07 9.54
C ALA A 112 12.67 -1.39 9.95
N LYS A 113 12.34 -1.76 11.19
CA LYS A 113 12.46 -3.15 11.65
C LYS A 113 11.48 -4.07 10.92
N LEU A 114 10.22 -3.65 10.76
CA LEU A 114 9.22 -4.38 9.97
C LEU A 114 9.72 -4.69 8.55
N ARG A 115 10.25 -3.70 7.84
CA ARG A 115 10.78 -3.89 6.47
C ARG A 115 12.03 -4.77 6.41
N THR A 116 12.78 -4.85 7.52
CA THR A 116 13.93 -5.76 7.64
C THR A 116 13.45 -7.20 7.83
N GLU A 117 12.46 -7.43 8.69
CA GLU A 117 11.92 -8.77 8.97
C GLU A 117 10.98 -9.30 7.90
N LEU A 118 10.30 -8.40 7.19
CA LEU A 118 9.42 -8.71 6.08
C LEU A 118 9.77 -7.79 4.90
N PRO A 119 10.73 -8.16 4.06
CA PRO A 119 10.98 -7.42 2.83
C PRO A 119 9.73 -7.41 1.95
N GLU A 120 9.55 -6.33 1.16
CA GLU A 120 8.40 -6.20 0.26
C GLU A 120 8.26 -7.39 -0.71
N LYS A 121 9.38 -7.91 -1.19
CA LYS A 121 9.42 -9.13 -2.03
C LYS A 121 8.74 -10.31 -1.34
N ASP A 122 8.93 -10.50 -0.05
CA ASP A 122 8.36 -11.61 0.70
C ASP A 122 6.89 -11.35 1.08
N LEU A 123 6.52 -10.10 1.38
CA LEU A 123 5.12 -9.70 1.50
C LEU A 123 4.35 -9.97 0.19
N ASN A 124 4.93 -9.64 -0.96
CA ASN A 124 4.33 -9.87 -2.27
C ASN A 124 4.22 -11.36 -2.61
N LYS A 125 5.18 -12.19 -2.20
CA LYS A 125 5.04 -13.66 -2.29
C LYS A 125 3.88 -14.17 -1.46
N ASP A 126 3.73 -13.69 -0.22
CA ASP A 126 2.63 -14.08 0.67
C ASP A 126 1.27 -13.66 0.09
N LYS A 127 1.15 -12.42 -0.39
CA LYS A 127 -0.05 -11.94 -1.12
C LYS A 127 -0.36 -12.77 -2.36
N THR A 128 0.66 -13.12 -3.14
CA THR A 128 0.50 -13.97 -4.33
C THR A 128 -0.05 -15.34 -3.97
N LEU A 129 0.50 -15.98 -2.92
CA LEU A 129 -0.01 -17.26 -2.42
C LEU A 129 -1.48 -17.17 -2.03
N LEU A 130 -1.86 -16.13 -1.29
CA LEU A 130 -3.25 -15.88 -0.89
C LEU A 130 -4.17 -15.65 -2.09
N ASN A 131 -3.74 -14.90 -3.11
CA ASN A 131 -4.53 -14.65 -4.32
C ASN A 131 -4.69 -15.91 -5.20
N VAL A 132 -3.64 -16.73 -5.32
CA VAL A 132 -3.71 -18.02 -6.02
C VAL A 132 -4.68 -18.96 -5.32
N LEU A 133 -4.59 -19.07 -3.99
CA LEU A 133 -5.40 -19.98 -3.18
C LEU A 133 -6.74 -19.41 -2.73
N GLN A 134 -7.07 -18.17 -3.08
CA GLN A 134 -8.25 -17.45 -2.61
C GLN A 134 -9.57 -18.23 -2.69
N PRO A 135 -9.84 -19.06 -3.70
CA PRO A 135 -11.02 -19.92 -3.71
C PRO A 135 -11.15 -20.89 -2.54
N PHE A 136 -10.02 -21.33 -2.00
CA PHE A 136 -9.95 -22.23 -0.86
C PHE A 136 -9.88 -21.47 0.46
N LEU A 137 -10.10 -20.15 0.44
CA LEU A 137 -10.09 -19.26 1.59
C LEU A 137 -11.51 -18.83 2.03
N TYR A 138 -12.57 -19.42 1.47
CA TYR A 138 -13.95 -19.15 1.88
C TYR A 138 -14.45 -20.25 2.80
N ASN A 139 -15.27 -19.94 3.80
CA ASN A 139 -15.80 -20.99 4.68
C ASN A 139 -16.84 -21.86 3.96
N TYR A 140 -17.09 -23.08 4.47
CA TYR A 140 -18.04 -24.04 3.88
C TYR A 140 -19.45 -23.44 3.62
N THR A 141 -19.91 -22.49 4.45
CA THR A 141 -21.20 -21.80 4.29
C THR A 141 -21.24 -20.76 3.15
N SER A 142 -20.09 -20.30 2.67
CA SER A 142 -20.00 -19.33 1.56
C SER A 142 -20.14 -19.98 0.19
N TYR A 143 -19.95 -21.31 0.11
CA TYR A 143 -19.96 -22.07 -1.14
C TYR A 143 -21.36 -22.36 -1.70
N SER A 144 -22.42 -21.99 -0.97
CA SER A 144 -23.83 -22.20 -1.37
C SER A 144 -24.47 -21.00 -2.07
N SER A 145 -23.74 -19.90 -2.28
CA SER A 145 -24.25 -18.68 -2.95
C SER A 145 -23.76 -18.58 -4.38
N GLU A 146 -24.66 -18.74 -5.37
CA GLU A 146 -24.35 -18.54 -6.79
C GLU A 146 -23.84 -17.12 -7.12
N SER A 147 -24.18 -16.12 -6.30
CA SER A 147 -23.85 -14.71 -6.56
C SER A 147 -22.50 -14.24 -6.01
N LEU A 148 -21.90 -14.98 -5.07
CA LEU A 148 -20.70 -14.53 -4.35
C LEU A 148 -19.49 -15.43 -4.59
N PHE A 149 -19.71 -16.73 -4.80
CA PHE A 149 -18.63 -17.69 -4.94
C PHE A 149 -19.16 -19.01 -5.49
N ASN A 150 -18.94 -19.30 -6.78
CA ASN A 150 -19.30 -20.60 -7.35
C ASN A 150 -18.08 -21.54 -7.35
N PRO A 151 -17.93 -22.45 -6.38
CA PRO A 151 -16.85 -23.45 -6.39
C PRO A 151 -16.90 -24.38 -7.59
N LYS A 152 -18.07 -24.58 -8.24
CA LYS A 152 -18.08 -25.27 -9.55
C LYS A 152 -17.29 -24.46 -10.57
N ASN A 153 -17.40 -23.14 -10.54
CA ASN A 153 -16.55 -22.23 -11.30
C ASN A 153 -15.15 -22.06 -10.67
N VAL A 154 -14.63 -22.96 -9.86
CA VAL A 154 -13.19 -22.96 -9.51
C VAL A 154 -12.61 -24.34 -9.78
N LEU A 155 -13.42 -25.35 -9.47
CA LEU A 155 -13.12 -26.75 -9.64
C LEU A 155 -13.55 -27.30 -10.99
N TYR A 156 -14.21 -26.51 -11.86
CA TYR A 156 -14.67 -26.89 -13.20
C TYR A 156 -14.72 -25.68 -14.15
N PRO A 157 -13.58 -25.29 -14.74
CA PRO A 157 -13.60 -24.25 -15.75
C PRO A 157 -14.40 -24.60 -16.99
N LYS A 158 -15.24 -23.66 -17.44
CA LYS A 158 -15.72 -23.70 -18.82
C LYS A 158 -14.59 -23.22 -19.74
N PRO A 159 -14.40 -23.84 -20.92
CA PRO A 159 -13.49 -23.31 -21.92
C PRO A 159 -13.89 -21.89 -22.29
N TYR A 160 -12.89 -21.02 -22.41
CA TYR A 160 -13.04 -19.66 -22.87
C TYR A 160 -13.51 -19.69 -24.33
N PRO A 161 -14.59 -18.98 -24.69
CA PRO A 161 -15.02 -18.90 -26.07
C PRO A 161 -13.93 -18.15 -26.87
N VAL A 162 -13.41 -18.78 -27.93
CA VAL A 162 -12.41 -18.19 -28.82
C VAL A 162 -12.92 -18.16 -30.24
N VAL A 163 -12.44 -17.21 -31.04
CA VAL A 163 -12.69 -17.13 -32.48
C VAL A 163 -11.38 -17.23 -33.24
N GLU A 164 -11.33 -18.12 -34.22
CA GLU A 164 -10.21 -18.28 -35.15
C GLU A 164 -10.30 -17.22 -36.26
N VAL A 165 -9.20 -16.54 -36.51
CA VAL A 165 -9.00 -15.60 -37.61
C VAL A 165 -7.83 -16.12 -38.43
N ARG A 166 -8.08 -16.38 -39.72
CA ARG A 166 -7.07 -16.89 -40.65
C ARG A 166 -6.54 -15.74 -41.48
N ASP A 167 -5.26 -15.45 -41.32
CA ASP A 167 -4.56 -14.46 -42.12
C ASP A 167 -3.62 -15.15 -43.12
N THR A 168 -3.61 -14.66 -44.36
CA THR A 168 -2.73 -15.16 -45.41
C THR A 168 -1.43 -14.35 -45.38
N VAL A 169 -0.30 -15.00 -45.08
CA VAL A 169 1.02 -14.36 -45.06
C VAL A 169 1.77 -14.73 -46.34
N TYR A 170 2.13 -13.70 -47.11
CA TYR A 170 2.91 -13.84 -48.33
C TYR A 170 4.39 -13.65 -48.01
N TYR A 171 5.21 -14.64 -48.35
CA TYR A 171 6.63 -14.64 -47.95
C TYR A 171 7.55 -13.82 -48.85
N GLU A 172 7.08 -13.36 -50.02
CA GLU A 172 7.87 -12.54 -50.94
C GLU A 172 7.07 -11.32 -51.45
N PRO A 173 7.59 -10.08 -51.29
CA PRO A 173 7.01 -8.91 -51.92
C PRO A 173 7.54 -8.80 -53.36
N GLY A 174 6.90 -9.51 -54.29
CA GLY A 174 7.21 -9.42 -55.72
C GLY A 174 6.53 -10.48 -56.58
N ASP A 175 5.38 -10.12 -57.17
CA ASP A 175 4.73 -10.65 -58.38
C ASP A 175 4.53 -12.17 -58.62
N HIS A 176 4.86 -13.05 -57.68
CA HIS A 176 4.49 -14.47 -57.75
C HIS A 176 3.75 -14.93 -56.48
N ASN A 177 2.42 -14.98 -56.56
CA ASN A 177 1.49 -15.38 -55.49
C ASN A 177 1.53 -16.88 -55.13
N ASP A 178 2.63 -17.57 -55.42
CA ASP A 178 2.67 -19.04 -55.37
C ASP A 178 3.13 -19.59 -54.01
N TYR A 179 3.61 -18.74 -53.10
CA TYR A 179 4.05 -19.11 -51.75
C TYR A 179 3.35 -18.28 -50.68
N PHE A 180 2.17 -18.74 -50.26
CA PHE A 180 1.46 -18.23 -49.09
C PHE A 180 1.41 -19.29 -47.99
N SER A 181 1.53 -18.88 -46.73
CA SER A 181 1.01 -19.68 -45.62
C SER A 181 -0.29 -19.06 -45.11
N THR A 182 -1.10 -19.91 -44.49
CA THR A 182 -2.22 -19.45 -43.68
C THR A 182 -1.77 -19.54 -42.24
N GLU A 183 -1.65 -18.39 -41.58
CA GLU A 183 -1.43 -18.32 -40.14
C GLU A 183 -2.79 -18.16 -39.47
N SER A 184 -3.10 -19.07 -38.54
CA SER A 184 -4.33 -19.00 -37.75
C SER A 184 -4.01 -18.27 -36.44
N ARG A 185 -4.62 -17.11 -36.25
CA ARG A 185 -4.61 -16.37 -34.98
C ARG A 185 -5.93 -16.61 -34.29
N TYR A 186 -5.92 -16.72 -32.98
CA TYR A 186 -7.16 -16.93 -32.24
C TYR A 186 -7.34 -15.80 -31.25
N TYR A 187 -8.59 -15.35 -31.07
CA TYR A 187 -8.90 -14.26 -30.17
C TYR A 187 -9.92 -14.70 -29.14
N SER A 188 -9.73 -14.19 -27.94
CA SER A 188 -10.66 -14.34 -26.83
C SER A 188 -12.01 -13.66 -27.16
N ILE A 189 -13.17 -14.28 -26.91
CA ILE A 189 -14.48 -13.60 -27.00
C ILE A 189 -14.83 -12.94 -25.66
N ASP A 190 -14.83 -11.61 -25.65
CA ASP A 190 -15.15 -10.77 -24.49
C ASP A 190 -16.52 -10.09 -24.66
N THR A 191 -17.11 -9.63 -23.55
CA THR A 191 -18.41 -8.92 -23.54
C THR A 191 -18.32 -7.61 -22.75
N LEU A 192 -18.83 -6.53 -23.34
CA LEU A 192 -18.89 -5.19 -22.77
C LEU A 192 -20.36 -4.71 -22.74
N THR A 193 -20.89 -4.46 -21.55
CA THR A 193 -22.24 -3.87 -21.38
C THR A 193 -22.13 -2.38 -21.09
N MET A 194 -22.84 -1.54 -21.85
CA MET A 194 -22.83 -0.08 -21.71
C MET A 194 -24.23 0.51 -21.81
N LEU A 195 -24.48 1.68 -21.20
CA LEU A 195 -25.80 2.35 -21.21
C LEU A 195 -26.10 3.14 -22.51
N SER A 196 -25.29 2.96 -23.56
CA SER A 196 -25.38 3.73 -24.81
C SER A 196 -25.12 2.81 -26.00
N ALA A 197 -25.97 2.89 -27.03
CA ALA A 197 -25.79 2.14 -28.28
C ALA A 197 -24.59 2.61 -29.12
N ASN A 198 -24.08 3.82 -28.86
CA ASN A 198 -22.96 4.39 -29.59
C ASN A 198 -21.62 4.02 -28.95
N HIS A 199 -21.01 2.94 -29.45
CA HIS A 199 -19.63 2.51 -29.16
C HIS A 199 -18.54 3.57 -29.43
N GLU A 200 -18.83 4.65 -30.17
CA GLU A 200 -17.91 5.79 -30.35
C GLU A 200 -17.89 6.75 -29.15
N LYS A 201 -18.93 6.71 -28.29
CA LYS A 201 -19.04 7.51 -27.07
C LYS A 201 -18.82 6.64 -25.84
N LEU A 202 -17.63 6.02 -25.78
CA LEU A 202 -17.21 5.26 -24.60
C LEU A 202 -17.09 6.20 -23.39
N ASN A 203 -17.83 5.91 -22.33
CA ASN A 203 -17.61 6.58 -21.05
C ASN A 203 -16.18 6.26 -20.55
N ASN A 204 -15.55 7.17 -19.78
CA ASN A 204 -14.19 7.05 -19.26
C ASN A 204 -13.91 5.70 -18.59
N LYS A 205 -14.93 5.08 -17.96
CA LYS A 205 -14.84 3.76 -17.35
C LYS A 205 -14.71 2.64 -18.39
N ALA A 206 -15.45 2.70 -19.50
CA ALA A 206 -15.35 1.74 -20.60
C ALA A 206 -14.05 1.94 -21.39
N LYS A 207 -13.65 3.20 -21.61
CA LYS A 207 -12.36 3.55 -22.23
C LYS A 207 -11.18 3.00 -21.42
N SER A 208 -11.20 3.17 -20.10
CA SER A 208 -10.19 2.56 -19.22
C SER A 208 -10.15 1.03 -19.30
N VAL A 209 -11.28 0.35 -19.48
CA VAL A 209 -11.31 -1.13 -19.64
C VAL A 209 -10.73 -1.57 -20.99
N LEU A 210 -10.92 -0.76 -22.03
CA LEU A 210 -10.42 -1.01 -23.39
C LEU A 210 -8.92 -0.67 -23.51
N ASP A 211 -8.47 0.42 -22.88
CA ASP A 211 -7.05 0.76 -22.78
C ASP A 211 -6.26 -0.37 -22.08
N ILE A 212 -6.87 -1.02 -21.08
CA ILE A 212 -6.29 -2.21 -20.39
C ILE A 212 -6.20 -3.44 -21.31
N LEU A 213 -7.07 -3.53 -22.32
CA LEU A 213 -7.04 -4.58 -23.35
C LEU A 213 -6.09 -4.26 -24.51
N GLY A 214 -5.47 -3.07 -24.50
CA GLY A 214 -4.73 -2.55 -25.65
C GLY A 214 -5.62 -2.27 -26.85
N LEU A 215 -6.92 -2.06 -26.63
CA LEU A 215 -7.91 -1.76 -27.66
C LEU A 215 -8.32 -0.31 -27.55
N ASP A 216 -8.17 0.47 -28.62
CA ASP A 216 -8.81 1.78 -28.69
C ASP A 216 -10.25 1.66 -29.24
N ALA A 217 -10.95 2.79 -29.34
CA ALA A 217 -12.34 2.80 -29.81
C ALA A 217 -12.48 2.35 -31.28
N GLU A 218 -11.48 2.61 -32.10
CA GLU A 218 -11.46 2.26 -33.53
C GLU A 218 -11.17 0.77 -33.70
N GLU A 219 -10.22 0.24 -32.93
CA GLU A 219 -9.81 -1.15 -32.92
C GLU A 219 -10.87 -2.05 -32.28
N LEU A 220 -11.55 -1.56 -31.23
CA LEU A 220 -12.75 -2.23 -30.73
C LEU A 220 -13.80 -2.36 -31.84
N GLY A 221 -14.05 -1.30 -32.61
CA GLY A 221 -15.01 -1.29 -33.73
C GLY A 221 -14.72 -2.40 -34.76
N LYS A 222 -13.45 -2.60 -35.10
CA LYS A 222 -12.99 -3.65 -36.04
C LYS A 222 -13.14 -5.06 -35.46
N ARG A 223 -13.18 -5.19 -34.14
CA ARG A 223 -13.22 -6.45 -33.41
C ARG A 223 -14.62 -6.81 -32.89
N ILE A 224 -15.66 -6.04 -33.18
CA ILE A 224 -17.03 -6.34 -32.72
C ILE A 224 -17.58 -7.55 -33.47
N ILE A 225 -18.02 -8.55 -32.72
CA ILE A 225 -18.69 -9.76 -33.22
C ILE A 225 -20.20 -9.54 -33.29
N SER A 226 -20.80 -8.98 -32.25
CA SER A 226 -22.24 -8.67 -32.24
C SER A 226 -22.58 -7.57 -31.25
N LYS A 227 -23.71 -6.90 -31.49
CA LYS A 227 -24.31 -5.92 -30.58
C LYS A 227 -25.75 -6.32 -30.28
N LYS A 228 -26.15 -6.26 -29.02
CA LYS A 228 -27.52 -6.56 -28.59
C LYS A 228 -28.01 -5.48 -27.63
N GLU A 229 -29.18 -4.94 -27.90
CA GLU A 229 -29.86 -4.02 -26.99
C GLU A 229 -30.65 -4.82 -25.95
N ILE A 230 -30.46 -4.49 -24.68
CA ILE A 230 -31.11 -5.08 -23.51
C ILE A 230 -31.60 -3.93 -22.62
N GLY A 231 -32.88 -3.55 -22.78
CA GLY A 231 -33.45 -2.38 -22.11
C GLY A 231 -32.69 -1.11 -22.51
N ASP A 232 -32.24 -0.33 -21.52
CA ASP A 232 -31.44 0.89 -21.72
C ASP A 232 -29.93 0.61 -21.89
N SER A 233 -29.55 -0.66 -22.05
CA SER A 233 -28.15 -1.07 -22.19
C SER A 233 -27.88 -1.76 -23.53
N THR A 234 -26.65 -1.64 -24.01
CA THR A 234 -26.14 -2.33 -25.17
C THR A 234 -25.02 -3.25 -24.73
N GLU A 235 -25.19 -4.52 -25.02
CA GLU A 235 -24.19 -5.57 -24.88
C GLU A 235 -23.41 -5.69 -26.18
N ILE A 236 -22.09 -5.54 -26.12
CA ILE A 236 -21.17 -5.67 -27.23
C ILE A 236 -20.31 -6.90 -26.99
N ILE A 237 -20.39 -7.89 -27.87
CA ILE A 237 -19.51 -9.05 -27.89
C ILE A 237 -18.41 -8.76 -28.91
N PHE A 238 -17.14 -8.93 -28.52
CA PHE A 238 -16.00 -8.54 -29.35
C PHE A 238 -14.79 -9.48 -29.19
N GLN A 239 -13.88 -9.45 -30.17
CA GLN A 239 -12.59 -10.12 -30.14
C GLN A 239 -11.64 -9.34 -29.21
N GLY A 240 -11.34 -9.93 -28.05
CA GLY A 240 -10.44 -9.38 -27.04
C GLY A 240 -8.97 -9.64 -27.38
N VAL A 241 -8.23 -10.20 -26.42
CA VAL A 241 -6.80 -10.48 -26.57
C VAL A 241 -6.54 -11.69 -27.47
N GLU A 242 -5.41 -11.67 -28.18
CA GLU A 242 -4.94 -12.83 -28.94
C GLU A 242 -4.53 -13.96 -27.99
N VAL A 243 -4.91 -15.18 -28.33
CA VAL A 243 -4.70 -16.42 -27.58
C VAL A 243 -4.20 -17.49 -28.54
N HIS A 244 -3.53 -18.53 -28.02
CA HIS A 244 -2.92 -19.58 -28.85
C HIS A 244 -3.47 -20.96 -28.48
N PRO A 245 -4.66 -21.37 -28.94
CA PRO A 245 -5.35 -22.62 -28.55
C PRO A 245 -4.51 -23.90 -28.61
N GLU A 246 -3.58 -23.98 -29.55
CA GLU A 246 -2.70 -25.15 -29.74
C GLU A 246 -1.54 -25.20 -28.73
N TYR A 247 -1.15 -24.06 -28.14
CA TYR A 247 -0.03 -23.92 -27.20
C TYR A 247 -0.46 -23.45 -25.80
N ASP A 248 -1.69 -22.95 -25.69
CA ASP A 248 -2.28 -22.36 -24.51
C ASP A 248 -3.27 -23.37 -23.94
N ASP A 249 -2.74 -24.37 -23.22
CA ASP A 249 -3.47 -25.28 -22.30
C ASP A 249 -4.40 -24.52 -21.32
N LYS A 250 -4.27 -23.20 -21.32
CA LYS A 250 -4.97 -22.19 -20.55
C LYS A 250 -6.28 -21.71 -21.17
N MET A 251 -6.69 -22.25 -22.31
CA MET A 251 -7.96 -21.93 -22.93
C MET A 251 -9.16 -22.19 -22.01
N CYS A 252 -8.99 -22.99 -20.94
CA CYS A 252 -9.98 -23.21 -19.88
C CYS A 252 -9.78 -22.32 -18.63
N ILE A 253 -9.11 -21.16 -18.67
CA ILE A 253 -8.62 -20.55 -17.40
C ILE A 253 -9.49 -19.46 -16.79
N PHE A 254 -10.43 -18.88 -17.52
CA PHE A 254 -11.23 -17.81 -16.94
C PHE A 254 -12.47 -18.34 -16.23
N LEU A 255 -12.29 -18.53 -14.93
CA LEU A 255 -13.38 -18.52 -13.99
C LEU A 255 -13.25 -17.34 -13.04
N GLU A 256 -14.09 -16.34 -13.23
CA GLU A 256 -14.88 -15.57 -12.25
C GLU A 256 -14.32 -15.17 -10.87
N ASN A 257 -13.05 -15.36 -10.53
CA ASN A 257 -12.52 -14.69 -9.35
C ASN A 257 -12.13 -13.26 -9.72
N LYS A 258 -13.17 -12.42 -9.90
CA LYS A 258 -13.08 -10.98 -10.17
C LYS A 258 -12.37 -10.21 -9.06
N TYR A 259 -12.07 -10.86 -7.94
CA TYR A 259 -11.52 -10.24 -6.75
C TYR A 259 -10.23 -10.93 -6.37
N LEU A 260 -9.20 -10.14 -6.06
CA LEU A 260 -7.99 -10.60 -5.39
C LEU A 260 -8.22 -10.61 -3.87
N PHE A 261 -7.47 -11.44 -3.14
CA PHE A 261 -7.49 -11.38 -1.68
C PHE A 261 -6.84 -10.09 -1.19
N PHE A 262 -5.63 -9.79 -1.69
CA PHE A 262 -4.98 -8.48 -1.60
C PHE A 262 -4.15 -8.21 -2.86
N PRO A 263 -4.34 -7.07 -3.54
CA PRO A 263 -3.54 -6.74 -4.71
C PRO A 263 -2.06 -6.49 -4.34
N LEU A 264 -1.18 -6.87 -5.25
CA LEU A 264 0.21 -6.44 -5.28
C LEU A 264 0.28 -4.98 -5.73
N HIS A 265 1.23 -4.23 -5.17
CA HIS A 265 1.50 -2.86 -5.60
C HIS A 265 2.12 -2.86 -7.00
N ASP A 266 1.87 -1.80 -7.78
CA ASP A 266 2.45 -1.55 -9.10
C ASP A 266 2.15 -2.59 -10.21
N ILE A 267 1.29 -3.59 -9.96
CA ILE A 267 0.86 -4.57 -10.97
C ILE A 267 -0.65 -4.39 -11.21
N PRO A 268 -1.12 -4.28 -12.46
CA PRO A 268 -2.54 -4.20 -12.75
C PRO A 268 -3.33 -5.37 -12.15
N GLU A 269 -4.49 -5.09 -11.53
CA GLU A 269 -5.28 -6.14 -10.87
C GLU A 269 -5.69 -7.26 -11.83
N ARG A 270 -6.00 -6.92 -13.09
CA ARG A 270 -6.37 -7.89 -14.12
C ARG A 270 -5.23 -8.87 -14.44
N ASP A 271 -4.01 -8.38 -14.56
CA ASP A 271 -2.83 -9.22 -14.82
C ASP A 271 -2.59 -10.18 -13.67
N GLN A 272 -2.74 -9.68 -12.44
CA GLN A 272 -2.67 -10.53 -11.24
C GLN A 272 -3.78 -11.58 -11.26
N GLN A 273 -5.02 -11.20 -11.56
CA GLN A 273 -6.15 -12.13 -11.63
C GLN A 273 -5.88 -13.24 -12.66
N TYR A 274 -5.43 -12.87 -13.86
CA TYR A 274 -5.06 -13.83 -14.90
C TYR A 274 -3.95 -14.75 -14.43
N GLN A 275 -2.80 -14.22 -14.02
CA GLN A 275 -1.66 -15.04 -13.59
C GLN A 275 -2.00 -15.97 -12.42
N ASN A 276 -2.84 -15.51 -11.49
CA ASN A 276 -3.28 -16.31 -10.35
C ASN A 276 -4.25 -17.41 -10.77
N ALA A 277 -5.16 -17.13 -11.71
CA ALA A 277 -6.02 -18.14 -12.32
C ALA A 277 -5.18 -19.21 -13.05
N VAL A 278 -4.17 -18.79 -13.81
CA VAL A 278 -3.25 -19.71 -14.51
C VAL A 278 -2.54 -20.65 -13.53
N LYS A 279 -1.94 -20.10 -12.47
CA LYS A 279 -1.26 -20.87 -11.44
C LYS A 279 -2.19 -21.86 -10.76
N ARG A 280 -3.41 -21.43 -10.44
CA ARG A 280 -4.43 -22.26 -9.80
C ARG A 280 -4.87 -23.41 -10.69
N TYR A 281 -5.13 -23.15 -11.97
CA TYR A 281 -5.45 -24.19 -12.94
C TYR A 281 -4.34 -25.23 -13.01
N ASN A 282 -3.09 -24.79 -13.11
CA ASN A 282 -1.97 -25.73 -13.15
C ASN A 282 -1.90 -26.57 -11.86
N LEU A 283 -2.11 -25.99 -10.68
CA LEU A 283 -2.15 -26.72 -9.41
C LEU A 283 -3.26 -27.78 -9.35
N LEU A 284 -4.39 -27.53 -10.00
CA LEU A 284 -5.57 -28.41 -9.98
C LEU A 284 -5.55 -29.49 -11.07
N TYR A 285 -5.01 -29.18 -12.25
CA TYR A 285 -5.18 -30.03 -13.45
C TYR A 285 -3.89 -30.50 -14.10
N LYS A 286 -2.80 -29.73 -13.99
CA LYS A 286 -1.55 -30.01 -14.73
C LYS A 286 -0.46 -30.60 -13.83
N TYR A 287 -0.33 -30.10 -12.61
CA TYR A 287 0.69 -30.49 -11.67
C TYR A 287 0.25 -31.67 -10.80
N SER A 288 1.22 -32.34 -10.19
CA SER A 288 0.95 -33.41 -9.22
C SER A 288 0.19 -32.87 -8.00
N GLN A 289 -0.55 -33.77 -7.33
CA GLN A 289 -1.22 -33.48 -6.05
C GLN A 289 -0.29 -32.85 -5.01
N ASP A 290 0.98 -33.27 -4.99
CA ASP A 290 2.02 -32.75 -4.09
C ASP A 290 2.26 -31.25 -4.26
N SER A 291 2.02 -30.69 -5.46
CA SER A 291 2.18 -29.26 -5.72
C SER A 291 1.11 -28.42 -4.99
N LEU A 292 -0.14 -28.90 -4.98
CA LEU A 292 -1.21 -28.26 -4.20
C LEU A 292 -0.99 -28.46 -2.70
N LEU A 293 -0.59 -29.67 -2.28
CA LEU A 293 -0.22 -29.94 -0.89
C LEU A 293 0.88 -28.99 -0.40
N SER A 294 1.95 -28.79 -1.18
CA SER A 294 3.02 -27.85 -0.85
C SER A 294 2.49 -26.40 -0.73
N SER A 295 1.55 -26.01 -1.59
CA SER A 295 0.92 -24.68 -1.52
C SER A 295 0.09 -24.51 -0.25
N PHE A 296 -0.66 -25.54 0.17
CA PHE A 296 -1.39 -25.55 1.43
C PHE A 296 -0.50 -25.63 2.66
N GLN A 297 0.64 -26.30 2.60
CA GLN A 297 1.65 -26.26 3.67
C GLN A 297 2.25 -24.86 3.81
N LYS A 298 2.54 -24.18 2.70
CA LYS A 298 2.99 -22.78 2.71
C LYS A 298 1.91 -21.86 3.31
N LEU A 299 0.63 -22.12 3.03
CA LEU A 299 -0.48 -21.38 3.61
C LEU A 299 -0.59 -21.58 5.12
N ASP A 300 -0.44 -22.80 5.62
CA ASP A 300 -0.40 -23.09 7.06
C ASP A 300 0.79 -22.39 7.76
N ILE A 301 1.97 -22.40 7.12
CA ILE A 301 3.13 -21.63 7.60
C ILE A 301 2.83 -20.12 7.62
N LEU A 302 2.13 -19.60 6.61
CA LEU A 302 1.71 -18.20 6.54
C LEU A 302 0.78 -17.86 7.70
N PHE A 303 -0.23 -18.69 8.00
CA PHE A 303 -1.10 -18.46 9.15
C PHE A 303 -0.32 -18.41 10.46
N LYS A 304 0.63 -19.33 10.67
CA LYS A 304 1.52 -19.33 11.84
C LYS A 304 2.42 -18.09 11.90
N LYS A 305 2.96 -17.66 10.74
CA LYS A 305 3.80 -16.46 10.60
C LYS A 305 3.05 -15.19 11.04
N TYR A 306 1.78 -15.07 10.65
CA TYR A 306 0.95 -13.88 10.93
C TYR A 306 0.06 -14.00 12.17
N ASN A 307 0.17 -15.10 12.91
CA ASN A 307 -0.63 -15.42 14.10
C ASN A 307 -2.15 -15.45 13.80
N ILE A 308 -2.52 -16.13 12.71
CA ILE A 308 -3.90 -16.37 12.32
C ILE A 308 -4.33 -17.73 12.82
N GLU A 309 -5.42 -17.78 13.58
CA GLU A 309 -5.99 -19.03 14.05
C GLU A 309 -6.54 -19.83 12.87
N SER A 310 -6.13 -21.09 12.77
CA SER A 310 -6.53 -22.01 11.72
C SER A 310 -6.58 -23.43 12.24
N GLN A 311 -7.61 -24.17 11.80
CA GLN A 311 -7.75 -25.61 12.00
C GLN A 311 -7.46 -26.37 10.69
N MET A 312 -6.88 -25.70 9.70
CA MET A 312 -6.60 -26.27 8.39
C MET A 312 -5.53 -27.36 8.49
N VAL A 313 -5.85 -28.54 7.95
CA VAL A 313 -4.88 -29.64 7.79
C VAL A 313 -4.54 -29.77 6.31
N PRO A 314 -3.33 -29.36 5.85
CA PRO A 314 -3.00 -29.30 4.42
C PRO A 314 -3.27 -30.58 3.63
N LYS A 315 -2.95 -31.75 4.21
CA LYS A 315 -3.17 -33.07 3.58
C LYS A 315 -4.65 -33.37 3.37
N GLU A 316 -5.47 -33.03 4.35
CA GLU A 316 -6.92 -33.24 4.30
C GLU A 316 -7.57 -32.28 3.31
N LEU A 317 -7.16 -31.00 3.34
CA LEU A 317 -7.65 -30.01 2.41
C LEU A 317 -7.30 -30.36 0.95
N THR A 318 -6.09 -30.87 0.68
CA THR A 318 -5.74 -31.38 -0.66
C THR A 318 -6.69 -32.51 -1.07
N LYS A 319 -6.96 -33.48 -0.19
CA LYS A 319 -7.88 -34.58 -0.51
C LYS A 319 -9.27 -34.06 -0.82
N ASP A 320 -9.80 -33.13 -0.02
CA ASP A 320 -11.12 -32.53 -0.23
C ASP A 320 -11.18 -31.82 -1.59
N VAL A 321 -10.16 -31.02 -1.93
CA VAL A 321 -10.11 -30.29 -3.20
C VAL A 321 -10.08 -31.23 -4.40
N PHE A 322 -9.26 -32.28 -4.35
CA PHE A 322 -9.20 -33.25 -5.46
C PHE A 322 -10.45 -34.11 -5.55
N TYR A 323 -11.02 -34.51 -4.41
CA TYR A 323 -12.31 -35.20 -4.36
C TYR A 323 -13.39 -34.38 -5.06
N TYR A 324 -13.53 -33.09 -4.69
CA TYR A 324 -14.50 -32.20 -5.32
C TYR A 324 -14.14 -31.72 -6.72
N ARG A 325 -12.90 -31.90 -7.20
CA ARG A 325 -12.51 -31.73 -8.61
C ARG A 325 -12.92 -32.93 -9.45
N ASP A 326 -12.90 -34.13 -8.86
CA ASP A 326 -13.20 -35.36 -9.58
C ASP A 326 -14.71 -35.70 -9.56
N HIS A 327 -15.48 -35.14 -8.60
CA HIS A 327 -16.90 -35.41 -8.40
C HIS A 327 -17.80 -34.17 -8.64
N ARG A 328 -18.26 -34.01 -9.89
CA ARG A 328 -18.97 -32.81 -10.43
C ARG A 328 -20.31 -32.45 -9.81
N ASN A 329 -20.95 -33.41 -9.15
CA ASN A 329 -22.35 -33.30 -8.74
C ASN A 329 -22.53 -33.24 -7.21
N GLU A 330 -21.43 -33.26 -6.45
CA GLU A 330 -21.52 -33.24 -5.00
C GLU A 330 -21.58 -31.81 -4.44
N PRO A 331 -22.42 -31.59 -3.41
CA PRO A 331 -22.53 -30.29 -2.77
C PRO A 331 -21.24 -30.01 -1.97
N LEU A 332 -20.68 -28.82 -2.17
CA LEU A 332 -19.36 -28.37 -1.69
C LEU A 332 -19.35 -27.99 -0.21
N ASN A 333 -19.88 -28.87 0.62
CA ASN A 333 -20.22 -28.60 2.01
C ASN A 333 -19.09 -28.99 2.98
N ALA A 334 -18.03 -29.65 2.51
CA ALA A 334 -17.08 -30.33 3.37
C ALA A 334 -15.60 -29.98 3.13
N ILE A 335 -15.29 -28.89 2.41
CA ILE A 335 -13.90 -28.42 2.33
C ILE A 335 -13.45 -27.95 3.72
N ARG A 336 -12.48 -28.66 4.32
CA ARG A 336 -11.97 -28.37 5.68
C ARG A 336 -10.93 -27.26 5.69
N ASN A 337 -11.40 -26.01 5.58
CA ASN A 337 -10.55 -24.81 5.52
C ASN A 337 -10.92 -23.77 6.59
N THR A 338 -11.20 -24.19 7.81
CA THR A 338 -11.58 -23.27 8.90
C THR A 338 -10.39 -22.42 9.35
N TYR A 339 -10.52 -21.09 9.25
CA TYR A 339 -9.57 -20.10 9.76
C TYR A 339 -10.23 -18.73 9.97
N GLU A 340 -9.57 -17.87 10.75
CA GLU A 340 -10.03 -16.50 11.04
C GLU A 340 -9.80 -15.54 9.88
N ARG A 341 -10.68 -15.59 8.86
CA ARG A 341 -10.58 -14.75 7.64
C ARG A 341 -10.60 -13.25 7.92
N GLY A 342 -11.42 -12.82 8.89
CA GLY A 342 -11.49 -11.41 9.30
C GLY A 342 -10.13 -10.90 9.79
N GLN A 343 -9.49 -11.66 10.70
CA GLN A 343 -8.18 -11.32 11.24
C GLN A 343 -7.10 -11.32 10.15
N LEU A 344 -7.11 -12.30 9.24
CA LEU A 344 -6.17 -12.32 8.11
C LEU A 344 -6.33 -11.07 7.24
N LYS A 345 -7.57 -10.67 6.95
CA LYS A 345 -7.85 -9.48 6.14
C LYS A 345 -7.40 -8.20 6.84
N GLU A 346 -7.68 -8.05 8.12
CA GLU A 346 -7.21 -6.92 8.92
C GLU A 346 -5.68 -6.85 8.93
N LYS A 347 -5.01 -7.99 9.16
CA LYS A 347 -3.54 -8.10 9.19
C LYS A 347 -2.89 -7.58 7.91
N PHE A 348 -3.35 -8.06 6.76
CA PHE A 348 -2.80 -7.66 5.47
C PHE A 348 -3.18 -6.22 5.10
N THR A 349 -4.34 -5.73 5.54
CA THR A 349 -4.71 -4.31 5.39
C THR A 349 -3.72 -3.43 6.16
N THR A 350 -3.39 -3.80 7.40
CA THR A 350 -2.44 -3.06 8.22
C THR A 350 -1.03 -3.11 7.64
N LEU A 351 -0.57 -4.28 7.20
CA LEU A 351 0.73 -4.41 6.53
C LEU A 351 0.80 -3.54 5.27
N ASP A 352 -0.22 -3.58 4.42
CA ASP A 352 -0.26 -2.77 3.21
C ASP A 352 -0.15 -1.27 3.50
N ARG A 353 -0.85 -0.78 4.53
CA ARG A 353 -0.74 0.61 4.98
C ARG A 353 0.64 0.93 5.52
N LEU A 354 1.22 0.09 6.37
CA LEU A 354 2.57 0.32 6.93
C LEU A 354 3.66 0.37 5.84
N PHE A 355 3.49 -0.39 4.75
CA PHE A 355 4.42 -0.41 3.62
C PHE A 355 4.21 0.75 2.65
N TYR A 356 2.98 1.02 2.23
CA TYR A 356 2.70 1.92 1.10
C TYR A 356 2.08 3.25 1.50
N LYS A 357 1.38 3.33 2.63
CA LYS A 357 0.70 4.54 3.11
C LYS A 357 0.91 4.76 4.62
N PRO A 358 2.17 4.83 5.11
CA PRO A 358 2.42 4.92 6.53
C PRO A 358 1.97 6.28 7.07
N ASN A 359 0.96 6.27 7.94
CA ASN A 359 0.48 7.46 8.63
C ASN A 359 1.12 7.54 10.01
N TYR A 360 2.07 8.46 10.19
CA TYR A 360 2.77 8.66 11.47
C TYR A 360 1.99 9.54 12.45
N LEU A 361 0.97 10.25 11.95
CA LEU A 361 0.03 11.03 12.74
C LEU A 361 -1.38 10.65 12.30
N HIS A 362 -2.23 10.30 13.25
CA HIS A 362 -3.63 10.06 12.95
C HIS A 362 -4.31 11.36 12.50
N PRO A 363 -5.17 11.38 11.46
CA PRO A 363 -5.81 12.60 10.98
C PRO A 363 -6.50 13.41 12.09
N SER A 364 -7.08 12.74 13.11
CA SER A 364 -7.70 13.42 14.26
C SER A 364 -6.71 14.14 15.19
N ILE A 365 -5.42 13.77 15.21
CA ILE A 365 -4.40 14.39 16.08
C ILE A 365 -3.50 15.37 15.34
N VAL A 366 -3.50 15.37 14.00
CA VAL A 366 -2.67 16.29 13.19
C VAL A 366 -2.92 17.74 13.58
N GLY A 367 -4.19 18.14 13.73
CA GLY A 367 -4.55 19.50 14.14
C GLY A 367 -3.97 19.88 15.51
N PHE A 368 -4.21 19.04 16.53
CA PHE A 368 -3.68 19.26 17.88
C PHE A 368 -2.15 19.32 17.91
N PHE A 369 -1.49 18.44 17.15
CA PHE A 369 -0.03 18.42 17.05
C PHE A 369 0.51 19.73 16.44
N ILE A 370 -0.04 20.19 15.32
CA ILE A 370 0.37 21.43 14.67
C ILE A 370 0.12 22.63 15.60
N SER A 371 -1.04 22.67 16.27
CA SER A 371 -1.35 23.71 17.26
C SER A 371 -0.36 23.73 18.42
N ALA A 372 0.06 22.56 18.92
CA ALA A 372 1.07 22.48 19.99
C ALA A 372 2.44 23.00 19.53
N VAL A 373 2.88 22.62 18.33
CA VAL A 373 4.15 23.13 17.74
C VAL A 373 4.11 24.65 17.60
N LEU A 374 3.03 25.19 17.03
CA LEU A 374 2.86 26.64 16.85
C LEU A 374 2.73 27.38 18.18
N GLY A 375 2.02 26.80 19.16
CA GLY A 375 1.87 27.38 20.50
C GLY A 375 3.20 27.49 21.24
N VAL A 376 3.97 26.38 21.26
CA VAL A 376 5.32 26.35 21.86
C VAL A 376 6.22 27.36 21.15
N TRP A 377 6.24 27.36 19.81
CA TRP A 377 7.01 28.32 19.03
C TRP A 377 6.66 29.76 19.37
N LEU A 378 5.37 30.09 19.43
CA LEU A 378 4.89 31.44 19.73
C LEU A 378 5.34 31.89 21.12
N ILE A 379 5.20 31.02 22.13
CA ILE A 379 5.66 31.31 23.50
C ILE A 379 7.17 31.57 23.52
N LEU A 380 7.97 30.71 22.89
CA LEU A 380 9.43 30.87 22.87
C LEU A 380 9.86 32.14 22.10
N PHE A 381 9.17 32.45 21.01
CA PHE A 381 9.43 33.64 20.23
C PHE A 381 9.07 34.92 21.00
N LEU A 382 7.91 34.94 21.69
CA LEU A 382 7.51 36.07 22.54
C LEU A 382 8.50 36.28 23.70
N LEU A 383 8.94 35.20 24.37
CA LEU A 383 9.98 35.29 25.40
C LEU A 383 11.28 35.90 24.86
N TYR A 384 11.70 35.48 23.66
CA TYR A 384 12.85 36.06 22.98
C TYR A 384 12.66 37.55 22.67
N LEU A 385 11.49 37.96 22.17
CA LEU A 385 11.18 39.37 21.91
C LEU A 385 11.21 40.20 23.19
N ILE A 386 10.47 39.79 24.23
CA ILE A 386 10.41 40.49 25.53
C ILE A 386 11.80 40.69 26.11
N TRP A 387 12.62 39.63 26.10
CA TRP A 387 13.97 39.69 26.64
C TRP A 387 14.89 40.59 25.82
N ASN A 388 14.81 40.53 24.48
CA ASN A 388 15.54 41.43 23.59
C ASN A 388 15.17 42.89 23.85
N PHE A 389 13.86 43.21 23.96
CA PHE A 389 13.38 44.55 24.30
C PHE A 389 13.87 45.02 25.69
N ARG A 390 13.83 44.15 26.71
CA ARG A 390 14.30 44.50 28.05
C ARG A 390 15.81 44.73 28.11
N SER A 391 16.60 43.97 27.36
CA SER A 391 18.04 44.21 27.26
C SER A 391 18.39 45.52 26.55
N ARG A 392 17.53 46.03 25.66
CA ARG A 392 17.72 47.35 25.03
C ARG A 392 17.64 48.50 26.03
N LYS A 393 16.71 48.45 27.00
CA LYS A 393 16.55 49.49 28.03
C LYS A 393 17.68 49.55 29.06
N ARG A 394 18.56 48.53 29.11
CA ARG A 394 19.64 48.42 30.11
C ARG A 394 21.04 48.79 29.58
N SER A 395 21.18 49.16 28.31
CA SER A 395 22.40 49.82 27.82
C SER A 395 22.16 51.33 27.87
N PRO A 396 22.68 52.07 28.86
CA PRO A 396 22.69 53.52 28.80
C PRO A 396 23.67 53.91 27.70
N ASP A 397 23.19 54.74 26.77
CA ASP A 397 24.07 55.59 25.99
C ASP A 397 24.90 56.41 26.98
N HIS A 398 26.21 56.42 26.80
CA HIS A 398 27.10 57.25 27.61
C HIS A 398 26.80 58.71 27.24
N SER A 399 25.97 59.38 28.05
CA SER A 399 25.80 60.82 27.96
C SER A 399 27.06 61.48 28.49
N GLU A 400 27.95 61.96 27.62
CA GLU A 400 28.89 63.00 28.00
C GLU A 400 28.18 64.35 27.87
N LYS A 401 27.85 64.90 29.04
CA LYS A 401 27.63 66.32 29.25
C LYS A 401 28.94 67.06 29.00
N SER A 402 28.92 68.08 28.15
CA SER A 402 29.69 69.31 28.38
C SER A 402 29.12 70.49 27.59
N GLU A 403 28.04 71.06 28.10
CA GLU A 403 27.80 72.52 28.15
C GLU A 403 27.87 72.84 29.66
N GLN A 404 28.50 73.88 30.21
CA GLN A 404 28.84 75.22 29.72
C GLN A 404 29.78 75.90 30.75
N ILE A 405 30.59 76.85 30.25
CA ILE A 405 31.28 77.98 30.93
C ILE A 405 32.58 77.68 31.68
#